data_AF-A0A7Y9XU62-F1
#
_entry.id   AF-A0A7Y9XU62-F1
#
_cell.length_a   1.000
_cell.length_b   1.000
_cell.length_c   1.000
_cell.angle_alpha   90.00
_cell.angle_beta   90.00
_cell.angle_gamma   90.00
#
_symmetry.space_group_name_H-M   'P 1'
#
loop_
_entity.id
_entity.type
_entity.pdbx_description
1 polymer ?
#
loop_
_entity_poly.entity_id
_entity_poly.type
_entity_poly.pdbx_seq_one_letter_code
_entity_poly.pdbx_strand_id
1 'polypeptide(L)'
;MEQDDPYEVHGIPREIVKRWVNMTLDNGKRHRGWRKEVREEFLTKHGIDLSKQYPITKTGDAILERLPILQEDGSSVAVGWGERQFIESEVLMESMEVLAYDHDVPSLPIHDSLIVPREAEALARETMIESFKARLGGLSVILCARPYRWNGKDHRYGNRQGFTGSAS
;
A
#
# COMPACT_ATOMS: atom_id res chain seq x y z
N MET A 1 -4.05 -19.88 4.77
CA MET A 1 -2.84 -19.98 3.93
C MET A 1 -1.78 -19.15 4.62
N GLU A 2 -0.74 -19.78 5.12
CA GLU A 2 0.42 -19.10 5.69
C GLU A 2 1.08 -18.35 4.53
N GLN A 3 0.99 -17.02 4.55
CA GLN A 3 1.59 -16.17 3.53
C GLN A 3 3.08 -16.09 3.83
N ASP A 4 3.90 -16.75 3.00
CA ASP A 4 5.34 -16.49 2.97
C ASP A 4 5.57 -14.98 2.80
N ASP A 5 6.43 -14.39 3.63
CA ASP A 5 6.76 -12.96 3.53
C ASP A 5 7.34 -12.70 2.14
N PRO A 6 6.71 -11.83 1.31
CA PRO A 6 7.18 -11.56 -0.05
C PRO A 6 8.58 -10.93 -0.07
N TYR A 7 9.07 -10.39 1.04
CA TYR A 7 10.41 -9.82 1.16
C TYR A 7 11.46 -10.80 1.70
N GLU A 8 11.10 -12.06 1.94
CA GLU A 8 12.04 -13.09 2.37
C GLU A 8 12.77 -13.68 1.15
N VAL A 9 14.03 -13.27 1.00
CA VAL A 9 14.93 -13.75 -0.05
C VAL A 9 16.15 -14.40 0.61
N HIS A 10 16.48 -15.62 0.20
CA HIS A 10 17.57 -16.38 0.80
C HIS A 10 18.89 -15.61 0.71
N GLY A 11 19.57 -15.45 1.85
CA GLY A 11 20.87 -14.77 1.93
C GLY A 11 20.83 -13.25 1.87
N ILE A 12 19.65 -12.62 1.82
CA ILE A 12 19.50 -11.15 1.83
C ILE A 12 18.57 -10.75 2.99
N PRO A 13 19.03 -9.89 3.91
CA PRO A 13 18.17 -9.34 4.96
C PRO A 13 16.92 -8.67 4.40
N ARG A 14 15.77 -8.97 4.99
CA ARG A 14 14.46 -8.43 4.62
C ARG A 14 14.44 -6.92 4.42
N GLU A 15 15.11 -6.15 5.29
CA GLU A 15 15.16 -4.70 5.19
C GLU A 15 15.86 -4.21 3.91
N ILE A 16 16.87 -4.94 3.43
CA ILE A 16 17.55 -4.64 2.16
C ILE A 16 16.64 -4.94 0.98
N VAL A 17 15.95 -6.09 1.01
CA VAL A 17 14.98 -6.48 -0.02
C VAL A 17 13.88 -5.42 -0.11
N LYS A 18 13.24 -5.10 1.02
CA LYS A 18 12.19 -4.08 1.11
C LYS A 18 12.68 -2.72 0.61
N ARG A 19 13.89 -2.30 0.98
CA ARG A 19 14.44 -1.02 0.53
C ARG A 19 14.66 -0.99 -0.97
N TRP A 20 15.20 -2.07 -1.55
CA TRP A 20 15.40 -2.20 -2.98
C TRP A 20 14.07 -2.15 -3.74
N VAL A 21 13.08 -2.93 -3.31
CA VAL A 21 11.74 -2.96 -3.92
C VAL A 21 11.10 -1.57 -3.90
N ASN A 22 11.11 -0.89 -2.74
CA ASN A 22 10.56 0.46 -2.63
C ASN A 22 11.25 1.45 -3.57
N MET A 23 12.58 1.41 -3.65
CA MET A 23 13.33 2.26 -4.57
C MET A 23 12.97 1.97 -6.03
N THR A 24 12.87 0.70 -6.42
CA THR A 24 12.55 0.28 -7.80
C THR A 24 11.14 0.70 -8.19
N LEU A 25 10.16 0.53 -7.29
CA LEU A 25 8.78 0.95 -7.53
C LEU A 25 8.62 2.48 -7.63
N ASP A 26 9.37 3.24 -6.82
CA ASP A 26 9.34 4.71 -6.81
C ASP A 26 9.94 5.30 -8.10
N ASN A 27 11.07 4.75 -8.55
CA ASN A 27 11.80 5.29 -9.71
C ASN A 27 11.32 4.72 -11.05
N GLY A 28 10.53 3.64 -11.04
CA GLY A 28 10.06 2.91 -12.23
C GLY A 28 11.18 2.32 -13.10
N LYS A 29 12.42 2.33 -12.61
CA LYS A 29 13.63 1.91 -13.33
C LYS A 29 14.61 1.24 -12.40
N ARG A 30 15.33 0.26 -12.94
CA ARG A 30 16.42 -0.43 -12.24
C ARG A 30 17.53 0.55 -11.86
N HIS A 31 17.92 0.48 -10.59
CA HIS A 31 18.94 1.34 -10.02
C HIS A 31 20.34 0.86 -10.37
N ARG A 32 21.22 1.79 -10.76
CA ARG A 32 22.64 1.51 -11.03
C ARG A 32 23.52 1.56 -9.77
N GLY A 33 23.00 2.08 -8.67
CA GLY A 33 23.73 2.25 -7.41
C GLY A 33 22.80 2.56 -6.24
N TRP A 34 23.20 2.19 -5.03
CA TRP A 34 22.53 2.65 -3.81
C TRP A 34 22.69 4.17 -3.67
N ARG A 35 21.59 4.88 -3.38
CA ARG A 35 21.60 6.31 -3.03
C ARG A 35 22.47 6.53 -1.78
N LYS A 36 23.14 7.68 -1.69
CA LYS A 36 24.13 7.95 -0.63
C LYS A 36 23.49 7.88 0.76
N GLU A 37 22.30 8.44 0.88
CA GLU A 37 21.51 8.49 2.11
C GLU A 37 21.16 7.08 2.60
N VAL A 38 20.86 6.17 1.67
CA VAL A 38 20.54 4.76 2.00
C VAL A 38 21.78 4.01 2.50
N ARG A 39 22.95 4.28 1.92
CA ARG A 39 24.21 3.68 2.40
C ARG A 39 24.54 4.13 3.81
N GLU A 40 24.41 5.43 4.07
CA GLU A 40 24.68 6.01 5.39
C GLU A 40 23.69 5.51 6.44
N GLU A 41 22.40 5.41 6.09
CA GLU A 41 21.35 4.87 6.95
C GLU A 41 21.65 3.42 7.38
N PHE A 42 21.96 2.54 6.43
CA PHE A 42 22.22 1.13 6.73
C PHE A 42 23.54 0.91 7.46
N LEU A 43 24.56 1.72 7.16
CA LEU A 43 25.82 1.69 7.89
C LEU A 43 25.62 2.12 9.35
N THR A 44 24.82 3.15 9.59
CA THR A 44 24.59 3.70 10.93
C THR A 44 23.67 2.82 11.77
N LYS A 45 22.56 2.33 11.18
CA LYS A 45 21.55 1.54 11.93
C LYS A 45 21.91 0.07 12.08
N HIS A 46 22.58 -0.51 11.09
CA HIS A 46 22.80 -1.96 11.03
C HIS A 46 24.28 -2.33 10.96
N GLY A 47 25.20 -1.37 10.79
CA GLY A 47 26.61 -1.67 10.56
C GLY A 47 26.88 -2.34 9.21
N ILE A 48 25.92 -2.31 8.28
CA ILE A 48 26.00 -3.02 6.99
C ILE A 48 26.50 -2.05 5.91
N ASP A 49 27.64 -2.37 5.31
CA ASP A 49 28.10 -1.67 4.10
C ASP A 49 27.42 -2.27 2.87
N LEU A 50 26.32 -1.63 2.45
CA LEU A 50 25.54 -2.00 1.27
C LEU A 50 26.37 -2.08 -0.02
N SER A 51 27.46 -1.30 -0.13
CA SER A 51 28.26 -1.26 -1.37
C SER A 51 29.13 -2.50 -1.51
N LYS A 52 29.62 -3.02 -0.38
CA LYS A 52 30.53 -4.17 -0.34
C LYS A 52 29.80 -5.50 -0.16
N GLN A 53 28.82 -5.53 0.73
CA GLN A 53 28.15 -6.78 1.10
C GLN A 53 26.97 -7.10 0.18
N TYR A 54 26.26 -6.09 -0.32
CA TYR A 54 25.05 -6.27 -1.13
C TYR A 54 25.05 -5.37 -2.38
N PRO A 55 25.94 -5.62 -3.37
CA PRO A 55 25.99 -4.84 -4.60
C PRO A 55 24.61 -4.78 -5.28
N ILE A 56 24.11 -3.57 -5.55
CA ILE A 56 22.72 -3.34 -5.93
C ILE A 56 22.25 -4.15 -7.14
N THR A 57 23.15 -4.41 -8.09
CA THR A 57 22.85 -5.19 -9.30
C THR A 57 22.56 -6.65 -8.93
N LYS A 58 23.49 -7.30 -8.23
CA LYS A 58 23.36 -8.70 -7.79
C LYS A 58 22.19 -8.90 -6.83
N THR A 59 22.04 -7.97 -5.89
CA THR A 59 20.90 -7.95 -4.96
C THR A 59 19.59 -7.84 -5.74
N GLY A 60 19.54 -6.97 -6.75
CA GLY A 60 18.38 -6.83 -7.62
C GLY A 60 18.05 -8.10 -8.40
N ASP A 61 19.04 -8.77 -8.99
CA ASP A 61 18.82 -10.02 -9.74
C ASP A 61 18.20 -11.10 -8.85
N ALA A 62 18.74 -11.30 -7.64
CA ALA A 62 18.21 -12.27 -6.67
C ALA A 62 16.78 -11.93 -6.21
N ILE A 63 16.44 -10.64 -6.12
CA ILE A 63 15.09 -10.20 -5.76
C ILE A 63 14.12 -10.41 -6.93
N LEU A 64 14.54 -10.12 -8.16
CA LEU A 64 13.72 -10.31 -9.36
C LEU A 64 13.41 -11.78 -9.64
N GLU A 65 14.34 -12.69 -9.37
CA GLU A 65 14.08 -14.15 -9.41
C GLU A 65 12.95 -14.57 -8.47
N ARG A 66 12.86 -13.96 -7.28
CA ARG A 66 11.84 -14.28 -6.28
C ARG A 66 10.51 -13.55 -6.52
N LEU A 67 10.56 -12.34 -7.08
CA LEU A 67 9.43 -11.43 -7.25
C LEU A 67 9.20 -11.10 -8.73
N PRO A 68 8.66 -12.04 -9.53
CA PRO A 68 8.39 -11.83 -10.95
C PRO A 68 7.36 -10.72 -11.20
N ILE A 69 6.59 -10.31 -10.18
CA ILE A 69 5.67 -9.16 -10.24
C ILE A 69 6.37 -7.82 -10.57
N LEU A 70 7.69 -7.74 -10.34
CA LEU A 70 8.49 -6.56 -10.66
C LEU A 70 9.02 -6.55 -12.11
N GLN A 71 8.66 -7.57 -12.91
CA GLN A 71 9.12 -7.83 -14.28
C GLN A 71 10.65 -8.05 -14.40
N GLU A 72 11.09 -8.69 -15.49
CA GLU A 72 12.47 -9.22 -15.63
C GLU A 72 13.58 -8.17 -15.52
N ASP A 73 13.29 -6.90 -15.81
CA ASP A 73 14.30 -5.84 -15.88
C ASP A 73 14.17 -4.76 -14.79
N GLY A 74 13.08 -4.73 -14.02
CA GLY A 74 12.75 -3.67 -13.07
C GLY A 74 12.61 -2.27 -13.72
N SER A 75 12.51 -2.18 -15.05
CA SER A 75 12.35 -0.95 -15.84
C SER A 75 11.03 -0.82 -16.58
N SER A 76 10.16 -1.83 -16.50
CA SER A 76 8.83 -1.81 -17.10
C SER A 76 7.73 -2.03 -16.07
N VAL A 77 7.83 -1.44 -14.86
CA VAL A 77 6.70 -1.44 -13.95
C VAL A 77 5.56 -0.69 -14.63
N ALA A 78 4.58 -1.42 -15.17
CA ALA A 78 3.52 -0.92 -16.06
C ALA A 78 2.69 0.22 -15.43
N VAL A 79 2.75 0.34 -14.10
CA VAL A 79 2.07 1.36 -13.30
C VAL A 79 3.06 1.87 -12.26
N GLY A 80 3.57 3.10 -12.44
CA GLY A 80 4.47 3.75 -11.49
C GLY A 80 3.79 4.01 -10.14
N TRP A 81 4.55 4.32 -9.09
CA TRP A 81 3.98 4.56 -7.75
C TRP A 81 2.83 5.57 -7.75
N GLY A 82 2.99 6.71 -8.43
CA GLY A 82 1.95 7.74 -8.51
C GLY A 82 0.67 7.29 -9.21
N GLU A 83 0.80 6.47 -10.25
CA GLU A 83 -0.35 5.91 -10.97
C GLU A 83 -1.06 4.84 -10.14
N ARG A 84 -0.33 4.04 -9.35
CA ARG A 84 -0.93 3.11 -8.38
C ARG A 84 -1.74 3.86 -7.33
N GLN A 85 -1.18 4.91 -6.76
CA GLN A 85 -1.87 5.75 -5.78
C GLN A 85 -3.11 6.42 -6.38
N PHE A 86 -3.04 6.85 -7.64
CA PHE A 86 -4.20 7.38 -8.36
C PHE A 86 -5.29 6.32 -8.53
N ILE A 87 -4.95 5.13 -9.05
CA ILE A 87 -5.92 4.04 -9.23
C ILE A 87 -6.54 3.62 -7.89
N GLU A 88 -5.73 3.46 -6.84
CA GLU A 88 -6.22 3.12 -5.50
C GLU A 88 -7.19 4.19 -4.95
N SER A 89 -6.85 5.47 -5.11
CA SER A 89 -7.70 6.57 -4.66
C SER A 89 -9.03 6.60 -5.43
N GLU A 90 -8.98 6.36 -6.74
CA GLU A 90 -10.17 6.33 -7.57
C GLU A 90 -11.08 5.16 -7.24
N VAL A 91 -10.52 3.97 -7.00
CA VAL A 91 -11.29 2.80 -6.53
C VAL A 91 -12.00 3.11 -5.22
N LEU A 92 -11.33 3.81 -4.28
CA LEU A 92 -11.97 4.23 -3.03
C LEU A 92 -13.09 5.23 -3.26
N MET A 93 -12.88 6.24 -4.10
CA MET A 93 -13.89 7.25 -4.41
C MET A 93 -15.12 6.62 -5.06
N GLU A 94 -14.95 5.77 -6.07
CA GLU A 94 -16.05 5.03 -6.69
C GLU A 94 -16.80 4.15 -5.69
N SER A 95 -16.06 3.48 -4.81
CA SER A 95 -16.68 2.65 -3.76
C SER A 95 -17.54 3.49 -2.82
N MET A 96 -17.07 4.68 -2.44
CA MET A 96 -17.82 5.61 -1.61
C MET A 96 -19.07 6.14 -2.30
N GLU A 97 -18.98 6.44 -3.60
CA GLU A 97 -20.12 6.92 -4.39
C GLU A 97 -21.22 5.85 -4.48
N VAL A 98 -20.86 4.60 -4.79
CA VAL A 98 -21.82 3.49 -4.84
C VAL A 98 -22.45 3.26 -3.47
N LEU A 99 -21.64 3.25 -2.40
CA LEU A 99 -22.16 3.10 -1.03
C LEU A 99 -23.13 4.22 -0.66
N ALA A 100 -22.80 5.47 -0.97
CA ALA A 100 -23.61 6.62 -0.60
C ALA A 100 -24.89 6.74 -1.43
N TYR A 101 -24.80 6.61 -2.76
CA TYR A 101 -25.92 6.93 -3.66
C TYR A 101 -26.82 5.74 -3.97
N ASP A 102 -26.26 4.53 -4.06
CA ASP A 102 -27.05 3.34 -4.43
C ASP A 102 -27.57 2.60 -3.20
N HIS A 103 -26.89 2.76 -2.05
CA HIS A 103 -27.17 1.99 -0.84
C HIS A 103 -27.44 2.84 0.42
N ASP A 104 -27.33 4.17 0.34
CA ASP A 104 -27.52 5.10 1.49
C ASP A 104 -26.62 4.73 2.70
N VAL A 105 -25.43 4.18 2.43
CA VAL A 105 -24.44 3.79 3.43
C VAL A 105 -23.38 4.88 3.56
N PRO A 106 -23.24 5.51 4.73
CA PRO A 106 -22.15 6.45 4.98
C PRO A 106 -20.82 5.70 5.05
N SER A 107 -19.79 6.27 4.42
CA SER A 107 -18.43 5.73 4.44
C SER A 107 -17.40 6.84 4.67
N LEU A 108 -16.30 6.52 5.34
CA LEU A 108 -15.18 7.42 5.58
C LEU A 108 -13.86 6.80 5.11
N PRO A 109 -13.13 7.42 4.17
CA PRO A 109 -11.86 6.90 3.70
C PRO A 109 -10.73 7.23 4.69
N ILE A 110 -9.91 6.22 4.99
CA ILE A 110 -8.66 6.35 5.74
C ILE A 110 -7.57 5.61 4.97
N HIS A 111 -6.69 6.37 4.33
CA HIS A 111 -5.64 5.83 3.47
C HIS A 111 -6.21 4.90 2.39
N ASP A 112 -5.96 3.61 2.50
CA ASP A 112 -6.38 2.52 1.60
C ASP A 112 -7.62 1.76 2.09
N SER A 113 -8.28 2.27 3.14
CA SER A 113 -9.35 1.58 3.85
C SER A 113 -10.63 2.45 3.93
N LEU A 114 -11.80 1.80 4.00
CA LEU A 114 -13.07 2.46 4.27
C LEU A 114 -13.59 2.08 5.67
N ILE A 115 -13.98 3.07 6.44
CA ILE A 115 -14.81 2.87 7.64
C ILE A 115 -16.27 2.95 7.22
N VAL A 116 -17.03 1.92 7.57
CA VAL A 116 -18.47 1.80 7.33
C VAL A 116 -19.19 1.29 8.58
N PRO A 117 -20.52 1.46 8.69
CA PRO A 117 -21.32 0.74 9.68
C PRO A 117 -21.05 -0.77 9.62
N ARG A 118 -21.06 -1.42 10.78
CA ARG A 118 -20.69 -2.85 10.88
C ARG A 118 -21.59 -3.74 10.03
N GLU A 119 -22.87 -3.41 10.01
CA GLU A 119 -23.91 -4.06 9.23
C GLU A 119 -23.65 -3.98 7.71
N ALA A 120 -22.92 -2.96 7.25
CA ALA A 120 -22.59 -2.75 5.85
C ALA A 120 -21.20 -3.26 5.45
N GLU A 121 -20.47 -3.95 6.35
CA GLU A 121 -19.11 -4.46 6.10
C GLU A 121 -19.05 -5.35 4.85
N ALA A 122 -19.99 -6.30 4.72
CA ALA A 122 -20.04 -7.22 3.59
C ALA A 122 -20.30 -6.48 2.26
N LEU A 123 -21.22 -5.52 2.27
CA LEU A 123 -21.55 -4.70 1.11
C LEU A 123 -20.35 -3.84 0.70
N ALA A 124 -19.75 -3.11 1.63
CA ALA A 124 -18.58 -2.28 1.37
C ALA A 124 -17.39 -3.09 0.81
N ARG A 125 -17.19 -4.30 1.33
CA ARG A 125 -16.19 -5.23 0.81
C ARG A 125 -16.48 -5.63 -0.64
N GLU A 126 -17.72 -5.96 -0.95
CA GLU A 126 -18.12 -6.35 -2.30
C GLU A 126 -17.99 -5.17 -3.27
N THR A 127 -18.51 -4.00 -2.92
CA THR A 127 -18.40 -2.77 -3.70
C THR A 127 -16.93 -2.45 -4.04
N MET A 128 -16.04 -2.50 -3.05
CA MET A 128 -14.61 -2.22 -3.26
C MET A 128 -13.94 -3.24 -4.18
N ILE A 129 -14.32 -4.51 -4.11
CA ILE A 129 -13.82 -5.55 -5.03
C ILE A 129 -14.30 -5.26 -6.45
N GLU A 130 -15.56 -4.91 -6.63
CA GLU A 130 -16.14 -4.65 -7.95
C GLU A 130 -15.56 -3.38 -8.59
N SER A 131 -15.43 -2.28 -7.83
CA SER A 131 -14.75 -1.06 -8.28
C SER A 131 -13.29 -1.36 -8.69
N PHE A 132 -12.58 -2.16 -7.90
CA PHE A 132 -11.20 -2.56 -8.24
C PHE A 132 -11.15 -3.40 -9.51
N LYS A 133 -12.02 -4.40 -9.67
CA LYS A 133 -12.09 -5.24 -10.87
C LYS A 133 -12.44 -4.42 -12.11
N ALA A 134 -13.38 -3.49 -12.00
CA ALA A 134 -13.79 -2.62 -13.10
C ALA A 134 -12.62 -1.77 -13.61
N ARG A 135 -11.78 -1.26 -12.69
CA ARG A 135 -10.60 -0.44 -13.02
C ARG A 135 -9.40 -1.24 -13.50
N LEU A 136 -9.17 -2.45 -12.96
CA LEU A 136 -7.93 -3.21 -13.17
C LEU A 136 -8.08 -4.52 -13.95
N GLY A 137 -9.28 -4.84 -14.46
CA GLY A 137 -9.49 -5.88 -15.47
C GLY A 137 -9.19 -7.32 -15.03
N GLY A 138 -9.28 -7.63 -13.72
CA GLY A 138 -9.17 -9.02 -13.22
C GLY A 138 -7.97 -9.34 -12.33
N LEU A 139 -7.24 -8.33 -11.82
CA LEU A 139 -6.24 -8.54 -10.77
C LEU A 139 -6.87 -9.05 -9.46
N SER A 140 -6.12 -9.90 -8.75
CA SER A 140 -6.55 -10.48 -7.46
C SER A 140 -6.43 -9.46 -6.33
N VAL A 141 -7.54 -9.19 -5.64
CA VAL A 141 -7.59 -8.26 -4.49
C VAL A 141 -7.47 -9.04 -3.19
N ILE A 142 -6.57 -8.60 -2.31
CA ILE A 142 -6.54 -9.05 -0.91
C ILE A 142 -7.17 -7.94 -0.06
N LEU A 143 -8.42 -8.13 0.35
CA LEU A 143 -9.06 -7.23 1.33
C LEU A 143 -8.93 -7.79 2.74
N CYS A 144 -8.42 -6.96 3.66
CA CYS A 144 -8.37 -7.26 5.07
C CYS A 144 -9.46 -6.45 5.79
N ALA A 145 -10.60 -7.08 6.07
CA ALA A 145 -11.59 -6.48 6.95
C ALA A 145 -11.12 -6.65 8.41
N ARG A 146 -10.95 -5.53 9.12
CA ARG A 146 -10.70 -5.54 10.56
C ARG A 146 -11.81 -4.77 11.27
N PRO A 147 -12.36 -5.30 12.38
CA PRO A 147 -13.27 -4.52 13.19
C PRO A 147 -12.51 -3.30 13.72
N TYR A 148 -12.89 -2.11 13.26
CA TYR A 148 -12.35 -0.89 13.81
C TYR A 148 -12.85 -0.72 15.24
N ARG A 149 -11.92 -0.73 16.21
CA ARG A 149 -12.22 -0.48 17.62
C ARG A 149 -11.69 0.91 17.96
N TRP A 150 -12.59 1.87 18.12
CA TRP A 150 -12.23 3.22 18.55
C TRP A 150 -11.79 3.19 20.02
N ASN A 151 -10.54 3.59 20.28
CA ASN A 151 -9.93 3.52 21.62
C ASN A 151 -9.94 4.87 22.36
N GLY A 152 -10.66 5.87 21.84
CA GLY A 152 -10.87 7.16 22.50
C GLY A 152 -9.66 8.09 22.63
N LYS A 153 -8.51 7.78 22.02
CA LYS A 153 -7.25 8.51 22.26
C LYS A 153 -6.64 9.23 21.05
N ASP A 154 -7.32 9.29 19.91
CA ASP A 154 -6.81 10.04 18.74
C ASP A 154 -7.13 11.54 18.84
N HIS A 155 -6.14 12.31 19.28
CA HIS A 155 -6.16 13.78 19.42
C HIS A 155 -6.03 14.54 18.08
N ARG A 156 -6.51 13.99 16.96
CA ARG A 156 -6.23 14.57 15.62
C ARG A 156 -7.43 15.00 14.79
N TYR A 157 -8.62 15.10 15.37
CA TYR A 157 -9.69 15.90 14.77
C TYR A 157 -10.13 16.97 15.75
N GLY A 158 -9.77 18.21 15.40
CA GLY A 158 -10.01 19.40 16.19
C GLY A 158 -11.48 19.57 16.56
N ASN A 159 -11.66 19.98 17.81
CA ASN A 159 -12.88 20.41 18.44
C ASN A 159 -13.65 21.39 17.51
N ARG A 160 -14.72 20.92 16.85
CA ARG A 160 -15.78 21.80 16.34
C ARG A 160 -16.98 21.66 17.26
N GLN A 161 -16.95 22.43 18.33
CA GLN A 161 -18.16 22.76 19.08
C GLN A 161 -19.09 23.59 18.16
N GLY A 162 -20.40 23.28 18.22
CA GLY A 162 -21.45 24.25 17.89
C GLY A 162 -22.23 23.96 16.61
N PHE A 163 -23.18 23.02 16.68
CA PHE A 163 -24.43 23.17 15.92
C PHE A 163 -25.60 22.66 16.79
N THR A 164 -26.04 23.51 17.72
CA THR A 164 -27.31 23.31 18.41
C THR A 164 -28.44 23.81 17.51
N GLY A 165 -29.04 22.90 16.74
CA GLY A 165 -30.35 23.13 16.15
C GLY A 165 -31.41 22.90 17.22
N SER A 166 -31.95 23.98 17.79
CA SER A 166 -33.13 23.93 18.65
C SER A 166 -34.37 23.67 17.79
N ALA A 167 -34.97 22.50 17.97
CA ALA A 167 -36.35 22.24 17.57
C ALA A 167 -37.28 22.68 18.72
N SER A 168 -38.08 23.71 18.48
CA SER A 168 -39.41 23.97 19.06
C SER A 168 -40.04 25.15 18.33
#